data_AF-A0A7W2ND86-F1
#
_entry.id   AF-A0A7W2ND86-F1
#
_cell.length_a   1.000
_cell.length_b   1.000
_cell.length_c   1.000
_cell.angle_alpha   90.00
_cell.angle_beta   90.00
_cell.angle_gamma   90.00
#
_symmetry.space_group_name_H-M   'P 1'
#
loop_
_entity.id
_entity.type
_entity.pdbx_description
1 polymer ?
#
loop_
_entity_poly.entity_id
_entity_poly.type
_entity_poly.pdbx_seq_one_letter_code
_entity_poly.pdbx_strand_id
1 'polypeptide(L)'
;MKTPKNHIPYITLPSFLRRVLKAYALKALIREQGCEISRIGRSRNWQLKATFEQLEQTISLIEQSEETSWQWLATHLSKQRKNLGFDMLLTIAQNKPEITVSELMQRTDCTIAEARRVIDTLEFG
;
A
#
# COMPACT_ATOMS: atom_id res chain seq x y z
N MET A 1 -15.31 6.97 22.97
CA MET A 1 -14.88 7.00 21.55
C MET A 1 -13.82 5.94 21.37
N LYS A 2 -14.10 4.85 20.64
CA LYS A 2 -13.07 3.84 20.32
C LYS A 2 -12.28 4.40 19.14
N THR A 3 -11.03 4.80 19.36
CA THR A 3 -10.09 5.14 18.29
C THR A 3 -10.11 4.00 17.27
N PRO A 4 -10.31 4.26 15.97
CA PRO A 4 -10.21 3.20 14.98
C PRO A 4 -8.81 2.60 15.11
N LYS A 5 -8.74 1.28 15.34
CA LYS A 5 -7.47 0.56 15.33
C LYS A 5 -6.86 0.81 13.96
N ASN A 6 -5.80 1.61 13.90
CA ASN A 6 -5.02 1.85 12.69
C ASN A 6 -4.44 0.49 12.26
N HIS A 7 -5.15 -0.22 11.38
CA HIS A 7 -4.71 -1.52 10.92
C HIS A 7 -3.58 -1.30 9.92
N ILE A 8 -2.35 -1.39 10.39
CA ILE A 8 -1.16 -1.25 9.55
C ILE A 8 -1.09 -2.49 8.64
N PRO A 9 -1.17 -2.34 7.30
CA PRO A 9 -1.22 -3.46 6.39
C PRO A 9 0.12 -4.21 6.32
N TYR A 10 0.02 -5.53 6.05
CA TYR A 10 1.16 -6.38 5.73
C TYR A 10 1.18 -6.65 4.22
N ILE A 11 2.29 -6.33 3.57
CA ILE A 11 2.51 -6.56 2.15
C ILE A 11 3.54 -7.67 1.96
N THR A 12 3.16 -8.71 1.21
CA THR A 12 4.08 -9.81 0.89
C THR A 12 5.04 -9.39 -0.23
N LEU A 13 6.32 -9.68 -0.02
CA LEU A 13 7.43 -9.44 -0.93
C LEU A 13 8.02 -10.80 -1.39
N PRO A 14 7.48 -11.40 -2.46
CA PRO A 14 7.88 -12.72 -2.91
C PRO A 14 9.28 -12.70 -3.53
N SER A 15 10.15 -13.61 -3.08
CA SER A 15 11.54 -13.72 -3.55
C SER A 15 12.36 -12.43 -3.39
N PHE A 16 12.05 -11.60 -2.38
CA PHE A 16 12.68 -10.29 -2.14
C PHE A 16 14.22 -10.30 -2.29
N LEU A 17 14.91 -11.17 -1.56
CA LEU A 17 16.38 -11.24 -1.58
C LEU A 17 16.98 -11.71 -2.93
N ARG A 18 16.18 -12.29 -3.83
CA ARG A 18 16.62 -12.67 -5.18
C ARG A 18 16.40 -11.56 -6.21
N ARG A 19 15.49 -10.63 -5.93
CA ARG A 19 15.10 -9.56 -6.85
C ARG A 19 15.88 -8.27 -6.62
N VAL A 20 16.44 -8.09 -5.42
CA VAL A 20 17.03 -6.84 -4.94
C VAL A 20 18.51 -7.03 -4.64
N LEU A 21 19.37 -6.22 -5.25
CA LEU A 21 20.79 -6.14 -4.89
C LEU A 21 20.98 -5.26 -3.65
N LYS A 22 22.06 -5.47 -2.89
CA LYS A 22 22.33 -4.71 -1.65
C LYS A 22 21.14 -4.70 -0.69
N ALA A 23 20.39 -5.81 -0.60
CA ALA A 23 19.15 -5.87 0.16
C ALA A 23 19.32 -5.52 1.66
N TYR A 24 20.53 -5.60 2.22
CA TYR A 24 20.80 -5.11 3.57
C TYR A 24 20.62 -3.58 3.68
N ALA A 25 21.17 -2.81 2.72
CA ALA A 25 21.02 -1.37 2.68
C ALA A 25 19.56 -0.96 2.49
N LEU A 26 18.84 -1.60 1.57
CA LEU A 26 17.41 -1.32 1.37
C LEU A 26 16.58 -1.62 2.63
N LYS A 27 16.86 -2.74 3.33
CA LYS A 27 16.19 -3.04 4.60
C LYS A 27 16.50 -2.01 5.68
N ALA A 28 17.69 -1.42 5.69
CA ALA A 28 18.04 -0.37 6.65
C ALA A 28 17.21 0.90 6.38
N LEU A 29 17.18 1.36 5.13
CA LEU A 29 16.38 2.52 4.69
C LEU A 29 14.88 2.35 4.99
N ILE A 30 14.34 1.14 4.77
CA ILE A 30 12.94 0.83 5.10
C ILE A 30 12.70 0.92 6.62
N ARG A 31 13.64 0.44 7.44
CA ARG A 31 13.49 0.46 8.91
C ARG A 31 13.67 1.85 9.51
N GLU A 32 14.50 2.69 8.91
CA GLU A 32 14.69 4.09 9.33
C GLU A 32 13.39 4.90 9.25
N GLN A 33 12.49 4.53 8.34
CA GLN A 33 11.14 5.11 8.23
C GLN A 33 10.14 4.55 9.27
N GLY A 34 10.59 3.65 10.15
CA GLY A 34 9.74 2.98 11.13
C GLY A 34 8.93 1.81 10.57
N CYS A 35 9.23 1.33 9.36
CA CYS A 35 8.60 0.14 8.80
C CYS A 35 9.20 -1.14 9.39
N GLU A 36 8.40 -2.21 9.47
CA GLU A 36 8.91 -3.53 9.85
C GLU A 36 9.05 -4.42 8.62
N ILE A 37 10.28 -4.87 8.33
CA ILE A 37 10.56 -5.85 7.27
C ILE A 37 11.11 -7.15 7.88
N SER A 38 10.36 -8.23 7.70
CA SER A 38 10.64 -9.54 8.29
C SER A 38 10.39 -10.67 7.29
N ARG A 39 10.99 -11.83 7.56
CA ARG A 39 10.80 -13.04 6.74
C ARG A 39 9.60 -13.82 7.27
N ILE A 40 8.77 -14.36 6.39
CA ILE A 40 7.62 -15.20 6.77
C ILE A 40 8.11 -16.64 7.01
N GLY A 41 8.38 -16.98 8.28
CA GLY A 41 8.83 -18.31 8.69
C GLY A 41 10.07 -18.82 7.91
N ARG A 42 10.03 -20.08 7.47
CA ARG A 42 11.09 -20.68 6.62
C ARG A 42 10.91 -20.41 5.12
N SER A 43 9.83 -19.74 4.70
CA SER A 43 9.55 -19.48 3.28
C SER A 43 10.57 -18.51 2.66
N ARG A 44 10.55 -18.33 1.33
CA ARG A 44 11.32 -17.26 0.66
C ARG A 44 10.57 -15.92 0.63
N ASN A 45 9.37 -15.87 1.20
CA ASN A 45 8.57 -14.67 1.24
C ASN A 45 9.01 -13.79 2.40
N TRP A 46 9.16 -12.52 2.07
CA TRP A 46 9.31 -11.46 3.05
C TRP A 46 7.98 -10.74 3.21
N GLN A 47 7.80 -10.05 4.33
CA GLN A 47 6.66 -9.18 4.57
C GLN A 47 7.15 -7.81 5.00
N LEU A 48 6.47 -6.78 4.51
CA LEU A 48 6.61 -5.40 4.90
C LEU A 48 5.35 -4.98 5.63
N LYS A 49 5.49 -4.49 6.85
CA LYS A 49 4.42 -3.82 7.59
C LYS A 49 4.72 -2.32 7.55
N ALA A 50 3.86 -1.57 6.89
CA ALA A 50 4.03 -0.14 6.67
C ALA A 50 2.67 0.54 6.54
N THR A 51 2.57 1.77 7.03
CA THR A 51 1.42 2.65 6.79
C THR A 51 1.44 3.16 5.35
N PHE A 52 0.35 3.79 4.91
CA PHE A 52 0.27 4.38 3.57
C PHE A 52 1.35 5.45 3.34
N GLU A 53 1.58 6.32 4.32
CA GLU A 53 2.62 7.36 4.26
C GLU A 53 4.03 6.75 4.16
N GLN A 54 4.30 5.71 4.96
CA GLN A 54 5.56 4.97 4.92
C GLN A 54 5.78 4.27 3.56
N LEU A 55 4.71 3.77 2.94
CA LEU A 55 4.80 3.19 1.60
C LEU A 55 5.19 4.25 0.57
N GLU A 56 4.58 5.43 0.62
CA GLU A 56 4.93 6.55 -0.26
C GLU A 56 6.38 6.99 -0.09
N GLN A 57 6.81 7.19 1.15
CA GLN A 57 8.20 7.53 1.45
C GLN A 57 9.16 6.47 0.92
N THR A 58 8.84 5.18 1.10
CA THR A 58 9.67 4.08 0.59
C THR A 58 9.71 4.06 -0.95
N ILE A 59 8.58 4.29 -1.62
CA ILE A 59 8.51 4.37 -3.09
C ILE A 59 9.37 5.53 -3.59
N SER A 60 9.18 6.74 -3.05
CA SER A 60 9.94 7.92 -3.45
C SER A 60 11.45 7.76 -3.22
N LEU A 61 11.86 7.16 -2.11
CA LEU A 61 13.27 6.91 -1.81
C LEU A 61 13.90 5.93 -2.80
N ILE A 62 13.16 4.89 -3.19
CA ILE A 62 13.61 3.94 -4.21
C ILE A 62 13.68 4.60 -5.59
N GLU A 63 12.70 5.43 -5.96
CA GLU A 63 12.68 6.15 -7.25
C GLU A 63 13.85 7.15 -7.38
N GLN A 64 14.30 7.72 -6.26
CA GLN A 64 15.47 8.60 -6.19
C GLN A 64 16.81 7.84 -6.10
N SER A 65 16.78 6.52 -5.87
CA SER A 65 17.98 5.69 -5.78
C SER A 65 18.49 5.31 -7.16
N GLU A 66 19.82 5.35 -7.33
CA GLU A 66 20.50 4.87 -8.55
C GLU A 66 20.48 3.33 -8.70
N GLU A 67 20.08 2.61 -7.64
CA GLU A 67 20.06 1.15 -7.63
C GLU A 67 18.81 0.59 -8.34
N THR A 68 18.93 0.35 -9.64
CA THR A 68 17.82 -0.10 -10.51
C THR A 68 17.16 -1.41 -10.06
N SER A 69 17.87 -2.30 -9.37
CA SER A 69 17.30 -3.54 -8.85
C SER A 69 16.20 -3.30 -7.79
N TRP A 70 16.16 -2.11 -7.19
CA TRP A 70 15.14 -1.74 -6.20
C TRP A 70 13.81 -1.35 -6.85
N GLN A 71 13.79 -0.98 -8.13
CA GLN A 71 12.60 -0.48 -8.83
C GLN A 71 11.45 -1.49 -8.89
N TRP A 72 11.77 -2.80 -8.85
CA TRP A 72 10.76 -3.83 -8.67
C TRP A 72 9.95 -3.63 -7.38
N LEU A 73 10.61 -3.27 -6.28
CA LEU A 73 9.93 -3.04 -5.01
C LEU A 73 9.03 -1.82 -5.09
N ALA A 74 9.50 -0.69 -5.63
CA ALA A 74 8.66 0.50 -5.83
C ALA A 74 7.40 0.16 -6.65
N THR A 75 7.58 -0.52 -7.79
CA THR A 75 6.46 -0.96 -8.63
C THR A 75 5.48 -1.87 -7.87
N HIS A 76 6.00 -2.79 -7.06
CA HIS A 76 5.18 -3.72 -6.28
C HIS A 76 4.40 -2.98 -5.18
N LEU A 77 5.06 -2.08 -4.44
CA LEU A 77 4.43 -1.27 -3.40
C LEU A 77 3.38 -0.32 -3.97
N SER A 78 3.64 0.34 -5.10
CA SER A 78 2.67 1.23 -5.77
C SER A 78 1.39 0.49 -6.18
N LYS A 79 1.49 -0.77 -6.63
CA LYS A 79 0.32 -1.60 -6.92
C LYS A 79 -0.46 -1.97 -5.67
N GLN A 80 0.24 -2.39 -4.61
CA GLN A 80 -0.39 -2.78 -3.34
C GLN A 80 -1.06 -1.58 -2.67
N ARG A 81 -0.42 -0.41 -2.70
CA ARG A 81 -0.99 0.86 -2.24
C ARG A 81 -2.32 1.18 -2.93
N LYS A 82 -2.37 1.08 -4.26
CA LYS A 82 -3.60 1.34 -5.03
C LYS A 82 -4.73 0.39 -4.64
N ASN A 83 -4.41 -0.90 -4.45
CA ASN A 83 -5.40 -1.89 -4.03
C ASN A 83 -5.89 -1.61 -2.60
N LEU A 84 -5.00 -1.34 -1.66
CA LEU A 84 -5.37 -1.00 -0.27
C LEU A 84 -6.24 0.26 -0.20
N GLY A 85 -5.91 1.30 -0.99
CA GLY A 85 -6.74 2.49 -1.13
C GLY A 85 -8.12 2.15 -1.69
N PHE A 86 -8.18 1.37 -2.76
CA PHE A 86 -9.45 0.94 -3.36
C PHE A 86 -10.33 0.14 -2.39
N ASP A 87 -9.77 -0.86 -1.69
CA ASP A 87 -10.51 -1.69 -0.73
C ASP A 87 -11.04 -0.86 0.45
N MET A 88 -10.27 0.14 0.91
CA MET A 88 -10.71 1.08 1.93
C MET A 88 -11.90 1.92 1.46
N LEU A 89 -11.81 2.49 0.25
CA LEU A 89 -12.90 3.27 -0.33
C LEU A 89 -14.16 2.41 -0.56
N LEU A 90 -13.98 1.17 -1.03
CA LEU A 90 -15.05 0.21 -1.21
C LEU A 90 -15.74 -0.12 0.11
N THR A 91 -14.98 -0.35 1.18
CA THR A 91 -15.53 -0.59 2.52
C THR A 91 -16.35 0.60 3.01
N ILE A 92 -15.87 1.83 2.80
CA ILE A 92 -16.61 3.05 3.18
C ILE A 92 -17.92 3.14 2.38
N ALA A 93 -17.87 2.84 1.09
CA ALA A 93 -19.03 2.92 0.23
C ALA A 93 -20.07 1.82 0.51
N GLN A 94 -19.65 0.59 0.81
CA GLN A 94 -20.54 -0.50 1.21
C GLN A 94 -21.30 -0.21 2.51
N ASN A 95 -20.71 0.55 3.43
CA ASN A 95 -21.38 0.96 4.67
C ASN A 95 -22.45 2.03 4.45
N LYS A 96 -22.56 2.61 3.24
CA LYS A 96 -23.59 3.59 2.87
C LYS A 96 -24.09 3.31 1.44
N PRO A 97 -25.11 2.45 1.26
CA PRO A 97 -25.51 1.94 -0.06
C PRO A 97 -26.02 3.00 -1.05
N GLU A 98 -26.32 4.22 -0.60
CA GLU A 98 -26.72 5.36 -1.45
C GLU A 98 -25.62 6.45 -1.53
N ILE A 99 -24.36 6.11 -1.25
CA ILE A 99 -23.27 7.07 -1.33
C ILE A 99 -23.03 7.46 -2.79
N THR A 100 -22.93 8.77 -3.05
CA THR A 100 -22.60 9.29 -4.38
C THR A 100 -21.09 9.44 -4.54
N VAL A 101 -20.60 9.54 -5.78
CA VAL A 101 -19.19 9.84 -6.09
C VAL A 101 -18.71 11.08 -5.33
N SER A 102 -19.48 12.16 -5.33
CA SER A 102 -19.13 13.41 -4.64
C SER A 102 -19.06 13.25 -3.12
N GLU A 103 -20.00 12.50 -2.54
CA GLU A 103 -20.05 12.25 -1.11
C GLU A 103 -18.88 11.35 -0.65
N LEU A 104 -18.49 10.37 -1.46
CA LEU A 104 -17.31 9.54 -1.20
C LEU A 104 -16.03 10.38 -1.24
N MET A 105 -15.86 11.22 -2.27
CA MET A 105 -14.72 12.14 -2.36
C MET A 105 -14.62 13.07 -1.15
N GLN A 106 -15.74 13.66 -0.71
CA GLN A 106 -15.74 14.55 0.47
C GLN A 106 -15.39 13.84 1.78
N ARG A 107 -15.61 12.53 1.87
CA ARG A 107 -15.30 11.75 3.08
C ARG A 107 -13.86 11.26 3.14
N THR A 108 -13.22 11.06 1.99
CA THR A 108 -11.96 10.31 1.90
C THR A 108 -10.84 11.06 1.16
N ASP A 109 -11.11 12.27 0.68
CA ASP A 109 -10.22 13.08 -0.17
C ASP A 109 -9.67 12.30 -1.37
N CYS A 110 -10.38 11.26 -1.83
CA CYS A 110 -9.95 10.48 -2.98
C CYS A 110 -10.24 11.24 -4.28
N THR A 111 -9.53 10.87 -5.35
CA THR A 111 -9.77 11.45 -6.66
C THR A 111 -11.13 11.03 -7.21
N ILE A 112 -11.68 11.83 -8.14
CA ILE A 112 -12.92 11.48 -8.85
C ILE A 112 -12.81 10.14 -9.60
N ALA A 113 -11.62 9.81 -10.12
CA ALA A 113 -11.37 8.56 -10.82
C ALA A 113 -11.43 7.35 -9.88
N GLU A 114 -10.88 7.47 -8.67
CA GLU A 114 -10.95 6.44 -7.65
C GLU A 114 -12.39 6.28 -7.12
N ALA A 115 -13.07 7.39 -6.83
CA ALA A 115 -14.45 7.37 -6.37
C ALA A 115 -15.40 6.73 -7.39
N ARG A 116 -15.30 7.10 -8.68
CA ARG A 116 -16.09 6.49 -9.75
C ARG A 116 -15.84 4.99 -9.86
N ARG A 117 -14.58 4.57 -9.86
CA ARG A 117 -14.23 3.15 -9.92
C ARG A 117 -14.88 2.34 -8.81
N VAL A 118 -14.94 2.89 -7.59
CA VAL A 118 -15.58 2.23 -6.44
C VAL A 118 -17.09 2.12 -6.64
N ILE A 119 -17.77 3.20 -7.03
CA ILE A 119 -19.21 3.19 -7.28
C ILE A 119 -19.57 2.25 -8.43
N ASP A 120 -18.85 2.31 -9.54
CA ASP A 120 -19.06 1.42 -10.69
C ASP A 120 -18.92 -0.06 -10.27
N THR A 121 -17.97 -0.36 -9.38
CA THR A 121 -17.77 -1.71 -8.84
C THR A 121 -18.93 -2.15 -7.93
N LEU A 122 -19.63 -1.23 -7.26
CA LEU A 122 -20.79 -1.56 -6.43
C LEU A 122 -22.08 -1.70 -7.22
N GLU A 123 -22.24 -0.91 -8.30
CA GLU A 123 -23.44 -0.94 -9.14
C GLU A 123 -23.43 -2.11 -10.13
N PHE A 124 -22.25 -2.52 -10.61
CA PHE A 124 -22.10 -3.49 -11.70
C PHE A 124 -21.21 -4.71 -11.38
N GLY A 125 -20.68 -4.81 -10.15
CA GLY A 125 -19.77 -5.88 -9.72
C GLY A 125 -20.43 -7.11 -9.11
#